data_AF-A0A382HI53-F1
#
_entry.id   AF-A0A382HI53-F1
#
_cell.length_a   1.000
_cell.length_b   1.000
_cell.length_c   1.000
_cell.angle_alpha   90.00
_cell.angle_beta   90.00
_cell.angle_gamma   90.00
#
_symmetry.space_group_name_H-M   'P 1'
#
loop_
_entity.id
_entity.type
_entity.pdbx_description
1 polymer ?
#
loop_
_entity_poly.entity_id
_entity_poly.type
_entity_poly.pdbx_seq_one_letter_code
_entity_poly.pdbx_strand_id
1 'polypeptide(L)'
;MATAEEITQHFTACGHSVDLVNGYVAGTYPGMDDETTDEKKATVGRNVEHLELQSGQDWYTSDSVSRTSPANKTAIASAITAGNTYTS
;
A
#
# COMPACT_ATOMS: atom_id res chain seq x y z
N MET A 1 23.00 -3.28 -3.07
CA MET A 1 22.02 -2.17 -3.00
C MET A 1 21.17 -2.25 -4.25
N ALA A 2 19.86 -2.04 -4.12
CA ALA A 2 18.94 -2.04 -5.27
C ALA A 2 19.27 -0.87 -6.22
N THR A 3 19.02 -1.06 -7.51
CA THR A 3 19.16 0.00 -8.52
C THR A 3 18.01 1.00 -8.43
N ALA A 4 18.16 2.18 -9.05
CA ALA A 4 17.09 3.18 -9.08
C ALA A 4 15.83 2.65 -9.78
N GLU A 5 16.01 1.82 -10.82
CA GLU A 5 14.93 1.15 -11.54
C GLU A 5 14.21 0.12 -10.66
N GLU A 6 14.95 -0.71 -9.91
CA GLU A 6 14.37 -1.69 -8.98
C GLU A 6 13.58 -1.01 -7.86
N ILE A 7 14.14 0.06 -7.27
CA ILE A 7 13.43 0.85 -6.25
C ILE A 7 12.15 1.46 -6.84
N THR A 8 12.21 1.92 -8.09
CA THR A 8 11.01 2.43 -8.78
C THR A 8 9.95 1.36 -8.95
N GLN A 9 10.32 0.13 -9.30
CA GLN A 9 9.38 -0.98 -9.38
C GLN A 9 8.78 -1.32 -8.00
N HIS A 10 9.56 -1.26 -6.92
CA HIS A 10 9.04 -1.46 -5.57
C HIS A 10 8.02 -0.40 -5.16
N PHE A 11 8.30 0.89 -5.43
CA PHE A 11 7.32 1.95 -5.20
C PHE A 11 6.10 1.84 -6.12
N THR A 12 6.25 1.30 -7.33
CA THR A 12 5.12 0.98 -8.21
C THR A 12 4.21 -0.08 -7.62
N ALA A 13 4.78 -1.18 -7.13
CA ALA A 13 4.01 -2.22 -6.44
C ALA A 13 3.29 -1.67 -5.19
N CYS A 14 4.00 -0.85 -4.38
CA CYS A 14 3.39 -0.20 -3.21
C CYS A 14 2.26 0.74 -3.60
N GLY A 15 2.38 1.46 -4.72
CA GLY A 15 1.34 2.36 -5.24
C GLY A 15 0.03 1.65 -5.53
N HIS A 16 0.09 0.46 -6.15
CA HIS A 16 -1.11 -0.34 -6.38
C HIS A 16 -1.79 -0.76 -5.06
N SER A 17 -1.01 -1.13 -4.03
CA SER A 17 -1.56 -1.45 -2.71
C SER A 17 -2.14 -0.23 -2.00
N VAL A 18 -1.54 0.95 -2.15
CA VAL A 18 -2.06 2.22 -1.62
C VAL A 18 -3.43 2.54 -2.25
N ASP A 19 -3.52 2.47 -3.58
CA ASP A 19 -4.77 2.74 -4.30
C ASP A 19 -5.88 1.76 -3.89
N LEU A 20 -5.54 0.48 -3.75
CA LEU A 20 -6.46 -0.55 -3.31
C LEU A 20 -6.95 -0.27 -1.88
N VAL A 21 -6.04 -0.08 -0.91
CA VAL A 21 -6.43 0.21 0.48
C VAL A 21 -7.33 1.44 0.56
N ASN A 22 -6.94 2.54 -0.10
CA ASN A 22 -7.73 3.77 -0.10
C ASN A 22 -9.12 3.56 -0.74
N GLY A 23 -9.20 2.82 -1.84
CA GLY A 23 -10.46 2.51 -2.50
C GLY A 23 -11.40 1.69 -1.62
N TYR A 24 -10.89 0.65 -0.96
CA TYR A 24 -11.70 -0.17 -0.05
C TYR A 24 -12.17 0.61 1.18
N VAL A 25 -11.28 1.42 1.78
CA VAL A 25 -11.61 2.27 2.93
C VAL A 25 -12.64 3.33 2.55
N ALA A 26 -12.54 3.92 1.36
CA ALA A 26 -13.49 4.91 0.86
C ALA A 26 -14.80 4.31 0.31
N GLY A 27 -14.88 2.99 0.14
CA GLY A 27 -16.02 2.34 -0.47
C GLY A 27 -16.15 2.62 -1.98
N THR A 28 -15.03 2.88 -2.66
CA THR A 28 -14.99 3.26 -4.08
C THR A 28 -14.24 2.24 -4.96
N TYR A 29 -13.71 1.16 -4.38
CA TYR A 29 -12.96 0.17 -5.15
C TYR A 29 -13.88 -0.64 -6.08
N PRO A 30 -13.62 -0.72 -7.39
CA PRO A 30 -14.47 -1.48 -8.31
C PRO A 30 -14.54 -2.96 -7.94
N GLY A 31 -15.76 -3.52 -7.89
CA GLY A 31 -15.97 -4.95 -7.63
C GLY A 31 -16.08 -5.35 -6.17
N MET A 32 -15.97 -4.40 -5.23
CA MET A 32 -16.14 -4.70 -3.79
C MET A 32 -17.60 -4.94 -3.37
N ASP A 33 -18.59 -4.65 -4.22
CA ASP A 33 -20.01 -4.71 -3.85
C ASP A 33 -20.49 -6.14 -3.54
N ASP A 34 -19.93 -7.13 -4.24
CA ASP A 34 -20.26 -8.55 -4.08
C ASP A 34 -19.45 -9.24 -2.97
N GLU A 35 -18.48 -8.54 -2.36
CA GLU A 35 -17.65 -9.07 -1.29
C GLU A 35 -18.32 -8.92 0.09
N THR A 36 -18.18 -9.97 0.89
CA THR A 36 -18.49 -9.93 2.32
C THR A 36 -17.56 -8.96 3.07
N THR A 37 -17.96 -8.58 4.29
CA THR A 37 -17.11 -7.73 5.14
C THR A 37 -15.75 -8.40 5.43
N ASP A 38 -15.75 -9.72 5.64
CA ASP A 38 -14.52 -10.46 5.93
C ASP A 38 -13.59 -10.54 4.71
N GLU A 39 -14.15 -10.70 3.51
CA GLU A 39 -13.37 -10.65 2.26
C GLU A 39 -12.72 -9.29 2.05
N LYS A 40 -13.47 -8.20 2.26
CA LYS A 40 -12.94 -6.83 2.19
C LYS A 40 -11.81 -6.62 3.19
N LYS A 41 -12.03 -7.02 4.45
CA LYS A 41 -11.01 -6.91 5.50
C LYS A 41 -9.78 -7.77 5.19
N ALA A 42 -9.95 -8.98 4.65
CA ALA A 42 -8.83 -9.83 4.25
C ALA A 42 -8.04 -9.23 3.07
N THR A 43 -8.72 -8.62 2.10
CA THR A 43 -8.11 -7.93 0.97
C THR A 43 -7.31 -6.70 1.42
N VAL A 44 -7.88 -5.85 2.27
CA VAL A 44 -7.17 -4.72 2.88
C VAL A 44 -5.99 -5.22 3.72
N GLY A 45 -6.19 -6.23 4.56
CA GLY A 45 -5.16 -6.79 5.45
C GLY A 45 -3.91 -7.26 4.71
N ARG A 46 -4.05 -8.02 3.61
CA ARG A 46 -2.90 -8.47 2.80
C ARG A 46 -2.14 -7.32 2.16
N ASN A 47 -2.83 -6.25 1.77
CA ASN A 47 -2.20 -5.07 1.19
C ASN A 47 -1.49 -4.23 2.26
N VAL A 48 -2.05 -4.12 3.46
CA VAL A 48 -1.37 -3.51 4.60
C VAL A 48 -0.11 -4.29 4.95
N GLU A 49 -0.18 -5.62 5.05
CA GLU A 49 0.99 -6.48 5.32
C GLU A 49 2.09 -6.26 4.26
N HIS A 50 1.73 -6.19 2.98
CA HIS A 50 2.68 -5.86 1.92
C HIS A 50 3.37 -4.51 2.16
N LEU A 51 2.59 -3.46 2.46
CA LEU A 51 3.12 -2.12 2.69
C LEU A 51 4.03 -2.07 3.92
N GLU A 52 3.66 -2.74 5.02
CA GLU A 52 4.46 -2.83 6.23
C GLU A 52 5.79 -3.55 5.96
N LEU A 53 5.76 -4.70 5.28
CA LEU A 53 6.96 -5.45 4.87
C LEU A 53 7.87 -4.58 4.00
N GLN A 54 7.32 -3.93 2.96
CA GLN A 54 8.09 -3.08 2.06
C GLN A 54 8.69 -1.87 2.76
N SER A 55 7.98 -1.28 3.72
CA SER A 55 8.47 -0.14 4.52
C SER A 55 9.65 -0.49 5.43
N GLY A 56 9.79 -1.76 5.80
CA GLY A 56 10.89 -2.28 6.62
C GLY A 56 12.17 -2.62 5.84
N GLN A 57 12.11 -2.63 4.51
CA GLN A 57 13.24 -3.06 3.68
C GLN A 57 14.33 -1.99 3.57
N ASP A 58 15.59 -2.41 3.46
CA ASP A 58 16.75 -1.50 3.33
C ASP A 58 16.65 -0.55 2.12
N TRP A 59 16.10 -1.03 1.00
CA TRP A 59 15.89 -0.19 -0.19
C TRP A 59 14.92 0.95 0.08
N TYR A 60 13.94 0.75 0.96
CA TYR A 60 12.94 1.75 1.31
C TYR A 60 13.53 2.78 2.26
N THR A 61 14.18 2.33 3.33
CA THR A 61 14.77 3.24 4.33
C THR A 61 15.90 4.07 3.74
N SER A 62 16.71 3.47 2.86
CA SER A 62 17.85 4.13 2.21
C SER A 62 17.47 5.02 1.02
N ASP A 63 16.25 4.90 0.47
CA ASP A 63 15.80 5.77 -0.62
C ASP A 63 15.63 7.22 -0.13
N SER A 64 16.54 8.10 -0.56
CA SER A 64 16.49 9.53 -0.26
C SER A 64 15.76 10.33 -1.34
N VAL A 65 15.26 9.67 -2.39
CA VAL A 65 14.56 10.32 -3.49
C VAL A 65 13.14 10.69 -3.05
N SER A 66 12.76 11.95 -3.22
CA SER A 66 11.38 12.38 -3.01
C SER A 66 10.51 11.92 -4.18
N ARG A 67 9.95 10.71 -4.06
CA ARG A 67 9.01 10.15 -5.03
C ARG A 67 7.64 10.79 -4.87
N THR A 68 6.89 10.91 -5.96
CA THR A 68 5.52 11.45 -5.97
C THR A 68 4.52 10.56 -6.70
N SER A 69 4.99 9.59 -7.49
CA SER A 69 4.16 8.65 -8.23
C SER A 69 4.86 7.30 -8.40
N PRO A 70 4.12 6.18 -8.36
CA PRO A 70 2.70 6.08 -8.00
C PRO A 70 2.44 6.08 -6.49
N ALA A 71 3.49 5.96 -5.67
CA ALA A 71 3.42 6.18 -4.23
C ALA A 71 4.69 6.82 -3.67
N ASN A 72 4.54 7.43 -2.50
CA ASN A 72 5.65 7.92 -1.68
C ASN A 72 5.51 7.40 -0.25
N LYS A 73 6.55 7.60 0.56
CA LYS A 73 6.61 7.08 1.94
C LYS A 73 5.43 7.55 2.81
N THR A 74 4.99 8.78 2.61
CA THR A 74 3.83 9.34 3.33
C THR A 74 2.53 8.65 2.92
N ALA A 75 2.29 8.45 1.63
CA ALA A 75 1.10 7.77 1.13
C ALA A 75 1.03 6.32 1.64
N ILE A 76 2.18 5.63 1.69
CA ILE A 76 2.30 4.28 2.23
C ILE A 76 1.95 4.25 3.73
N ALA A 77 2.53 5.14 4.54
CA ALA A 77 2.24 5.21 5.98
C ALA A 77 0.76 5.56 6.27
N SER A 78 0.18 6.47 5.48
CA SER A 78 -1.24 6.81 5.57
C SER A 78 -2.14 5.62 5.23
N ALA A 79 -1.82 4.88 4.15
CA ALA A 79 -2.57 3.69 3.76
C ALA A 79 -2.48 2.58 4.81
N ILE A 80 -1.29 2.32 5.39
CA ILE A 80 -1.12 1.38 6.51
C ILE A 80 -2.04 1.77 7.68
N THR A 81 -2.05 3.04 8.07
CA THR A 81 -2.90 3.53 9.20
C THR A 81 -4.38 3.36 8.90
N ALA A 82 -4.83 3.74 7.70
CA ALA A 82 -6.21 3.63 7.28
C ALA A 82 -6.66 2.16 7.19
N GLY A 83 -5.82 1.30 6.59
CA GLY A 83 -6.09 -0.12 6.44
C GLY A 83 -6.15 -0.85 7.79
N ASN A 84 -5.21 -0.58 8.71
CA ASN A 84 -5.25 -1.15 10.07
C ASN A 84 -6.51 -0.73 10.84
N THR A 85 -6.97 0.52 10.65
CA THR A 85 -8.24 0.98 11.23
C THR A 85 -9.45 0.24 10.63
N TYR A 86 -9.42 -0.02 9.32
CA TYR A 86 -10.50 -0.71 8.61
C TYR A 86 -10.61 -2.19 8.97
N THR A 87 -9.49 -2.86 9.23
CA THR A 87 -9.45 -4.28 9.54
C THR A 87 -9.74 -4.59 11.01
N SER A 88 -9.54 -3.63 11.91
CA SER A 88 -9.82 -3.74 13.36
C SER A 88 -11.28 -4.04 13.70
#